data_AF-A0A920TYE4-F1
#
_entry.id   AF-A0A920TYE4-F1
#
_cell.length_a   1.000
_cell.length_b   1.000
_cell.length_c   1.000
_cell.angle_alpha   90.00
_cell.angle_beta   90.00
_cell.angle_gamma   90.00
#
_symmetry.space_group_name_H-M   'P 1'
#
loop_
_entity.id
_entity.type
_entity.pdbx_description
1 polymer ?
#
loop_
_entity_poly.entity_id
_entity_poly.type
_entity_poly.pdbx_seq_one_letter_code
_entity_poly.pdbx_strand_id
1 'polypeptide(L)'
;MSGNILRLVKGIEVNDESLSYNVINDVVYGDGHYLKHPQTIELMETEFLYPDLADRRTTQEWEDQGKQSIYDLAHEKLNGMMKNYYPNYIDSKTDEKIRSNFPIKLSKDRMKPNSHWK
;
A
#
# COMPACT_ATOMS: atom_id res chain seq x y z
N MET A 1 -5.77 4.89 0.86
CA MET A 1 -6.43 6.00 0.14
C MET A 1 -5.43 6.89 -0.60
N SER A 2 -4.40 7.44 0.06
CA SER A 2 -3.41 8.32 -0.58
C SER A 2 -2.69 7.71 -1.79
N GLY A 3 -2.38 6.40 -1.77
CA GLY A 3 -1.80 5.72 -2.95
C GLY A 3 -2.70 5.80 -4.19
N ASN A 4 -4.02 5.62 -4.03
CA ASN A 4 -4.98 5.75 -5.13
C ASN A 4 -5.08 7.20 -5.64
N ILE A 5 -4.95 8.19 -4.75
CA ILE A 5 -4.92 9.61 -5.14
C ILE A 5 -3.67 9.88 -5.98
N LEU A 6 -2.50 9.37 -5.57
CA LEU A 6 -1.26 9.52 -6.35
C LEU A 6 -1.36 8.82 -7.72
N ARG A 7 -2.00 7.64 -7.77
CA ARG A 7 -2.29 6.94 -9.03
C ARG A 7 -3.22 7.76 -9.93
N LEU A 8 -4.23 8.42 -9.37
CA LEU A 8 -5.11 9.32 -10.12
C LEU A 8 -4.35 10.52 -10.67
N VAL A 9 -3.46 11.12 -9.87
CA VAL A 9 -2.65 12.28 -10.27
C VAL A 9 -1.65 11.96 -11.39
N LYS A 10 -1.20 10.70 -11.52
CA LYS A 10 -0.39 10.24 -12.68
C LYS A 10 -1.09 10.54 -14.02
N GLY A 11 -2.42 10.59 -14.03
CA GLY A 11 -3.21 10.81 -15.23
C GLY A 11 -3.36 9.54 -16.08
N ILE A 12 -3.81 9.74 -17.32
CA ILE A 12 -3.99 8.67 -18.32
C ILE A 12 -2.94 8.87 -19.40
N GLU A 13 -2.10 7.86 -19.61
CA GLU A 13 -1.14 7.85 -20.70
C GLU A 13 -1.83 7.45 -22.00
N VAL A 14 -1.69 8.26 -23.05
CA VAL A 14 -2.32 8.04 -24.36
C VAL A 14 -1.23 7.95 -25.42
N ASN A 15 -1.01 6.74 -25.93
CA ASN A 15 -0.13 6.43 -27.04
C ASN A 15 -0.65 5.17 -27.78
N ASP A 16 0.00 4.77 -28.88
CA ASP A 16 -0.46 3.63 -29.70
C ASP A 16 -0.51 2.31 -28.92
N GLU A 17 0.38 2.13 -27.94
CA GLU A 17 0.44 0.92 -27.09
C GLU A 17 -0.68 0.94 -26.04
N SER A 18 -0.94 2.07 -25.39
CA SER A 18 -1.96 2.22 -24.33
C SER A 18 -3.39 2.27 -24.87
N LEU A 19 -3.55 2.53 -26.17
CA LEU A 19 -4.83 2.37 -26.87
C LEU A 19 -5.18 0.91 -27.15
N SER A 20 -4.20 0.00 -27.12
CA SER A 20 -4.41 -1.46 -27.14
C SER A 20 -5.22 -1.99 -28.34
N TYR A 21 -5.20 -1.33 -29.51
CA TYR A 21 -6.03 -1.73 -30.65
C TYR A 21 -5.77 -3.16 -31.13
N ASN A 22 -4.51 -3.58 -31.21
CA ASN A 22 -4.16 -4.94 -31.58
C ASN A 22 -4.67 -5.96 -30.56
N VAL A 23 -4.56 -5.63 -29.26
CA VAL A 23 -5.05 -6.48 -28.18
C VAL A 23 -6.57 -6.62 -28.23
N ILE A 24 -7.30 -5.54 -28.50
CA ILE A 24 -8.75 -5.59 -28.69
C ILE A 24 -9.11 -6.51 -29.85
N ASN A 25 -8.42 -6.37 -30.99
CA ASN A 25 -8.63 -7.23 -32.15
C ASN A 25 -8.36 -8.71 -31.82
N ASP A 26 -7.22 -9.01 -31.19
CA ASP A 26 -6.83 -10.37 -30.83
C ASP A 26 -7.83 -11.02 -29.86
N VAL A 27 -8.37 -10.24 -28.91
CA VAL A 27 -9.35 -10.74 -27.95
C VAL A 27 -10.71 -10.96 -28.60
N VAL A 28 -11.17 -10.05 -29.47
CA VAL A 28 -12.46 -10.18 -30.18
C VAL A 28 -12.49 -11.41 -31.09
N TYR A 29 -11.39 -11.70 -31.78
CA TYR A 29 -11.28 -12.85 -32.68
C TYR A 29 -10.68 -14.10 -32.04
N GLY A 30 -10.27 -14.02 -30.77
CA GLY A 30 -9.64 -15.10 -30.01
C GLY A 30 -10.41 -15.51 -28.77
N ASP A 31 -9.75 -15.45 -27.61
CA ASP A 31 -10.23 -15.98 -26.33
C ASP A 31 -11.50 -15.31 -25.77
N GLY A 32 -11.88 -14.14 -26.30
CA GLY A 32 -13.05 -13.39 -25.83
C GLY A 32 -12.89 -12.71 -24.47
N HIS A 33 -11.71 -12.79 -23.85
CA HIS A 33 -11.37 -12.06 -22.62
C HIS A 33 -9.89 -11.62 -22.59
N TYR A 34 -9.58 -10.60 -21.80
CA TYR A 34 -8.22 -10.04 -21.67
C TYR A 34 -7.34 -10.75 -20.63
N LEU A 35 -7.91 -11.61 -19.78
CA LEU A 35 -7.27 -12.11 -18.55
C LEU A 35 -5.90 -12.78 -18.75
N LYS A 36 -5.68 -13.43 -19.89
CA LYS A 36 -4.44 -14.14 -20.22
C LYS A 36 -3.58 -13.41 -21.24
N HIS A 37 -4.02 -12.25 -21.73
CA HIS A 37 -3.31 -11.53 -22.75
C HIS A 37 -2.00 -10.97 -22.16
N PRO A 38 -0.84 -11.11 -22.83
CA PRO A 38 0.45 -10.65 -22.30
C PRO A 38 0.45 -9.20 -21.84
N GLN A 39 -0.14 -8.29 -22.63
CA GLN A 39 -0.28 -6.88 -22.27
C GLN A 39 -1.07 -6.68 -20.97
N THR A 40 -2.11 -7.47 -20.71
CA THR A 40 -2.87 -7.36 -19.45
C THR A 40 -2.04 -7.76 -18.25
N ILE A 41 -1.21 -8.80 -18.38
CA ILE A 41 -0.30 -9.25 -17.32
C ILE A 41 0.76 -8.17 -17.04
N GLU A 42 1.33 -7.57 -18.08
CA GLU A 42 2.34 -6.50 -17.94
C GLU A 42 1.77 -5.23 -17.29
N LEU A 43 0.53 -4.86 -17.63
CA LEU A 43 -0.12 -3.66 -17.09
C LEU A 43 -0.67 -3.85 -15.67
N MET A 44 -0.89 -5.09 -15.21
CA MET A 44 -1.46 -5.36 -13.89
C MET A 44 -0.63 -4.79 -12.74
N GLU A 45 0.69 -4.71 -12.89
CA GLU A 45 1.59 -4.21 -11.84
C GLU A 45 1.87 -2.70 -11.95
N THR A 46 1.51 -2.07 -13.06
CA THR A 46 1.85 -0.67 -13.36
C THR A 46 0.63 0.25 -13.36
N GLU A 47 -0.47 -0.20 -13.97
CA GLU A 47 -1.67 0.62 -14.15
C GLU A 47 -2.72 0.36 -13.07
N PHE A 48 -2.60 -0.74 -12.33
CA PHE A 48 -3.52 -1.12 -11.28
C PHE A 48 -2.87 -1.14 -9.91
N LEU A 49 -3.28 -0.22 -9.02
CA LEU A 49 -2.79 -0.21 -7.65
C LEU A 49 -3.62 -1.17 -6.79
N TYR A 50 -3.01 -2.29 -6.39
CA TYR A 50 -3.58 -3.13 -5.35
C TYR A 50 -3.52 -2.40 -3.99
N PRO A 51 -4.65 -2.31 -3.27
CA PRO A 51 -4.68 -1.59 -2.00
C PRO A 51 -3.99 -2.39 -0.89
N ASP A 52 -3.10 -1.76 -0.12
CA ASP A 52 -2.39 -2.44 0.97
C ASP A 52 -3.25 -2.77 2.21
N LEU A 53 -4.49 -2.28 2.28
CA LEU A 53 -5.37 -2.36 3.47
C LEU A 53 -6.82 -2.68 3.14
N ALA A 54 -7.31 -2.31 1.95
CA ALA A 54 -8.70 -2.58 1.60
C ALA A 54 -8.83 -4.05 1.17
N ASP A 55 -9.83 -4.73 1.72
CA ASP A 55 -10.13 -6.10 1.37
C ASP A 55 -10.84 -6.18 0.01
N ARG A 56 -10.34 -7.06 -0.87
CA ARG A 56 -10.87 -7.31 -2.21
C ARG A 56 -11.42 -8.73 -2.38
N ARG A 57 -11.42 -9.52 -1.31
CA ARG A 57 -11.97 -10.87 -1.30
C ARG A 57 -13.48 -10.82 -1.50
N THR A 58 -14.03 -11.96 -1.88
CA THR A 58 -15.49 -12.11 -1.92
C THR A 58 -16.07 -11.98 -0.51
N THR A 59 -17.35 -11.62 -0.41
CA THR A 59 -18.04 -11.53 0.89
C THR A 59 -17.92 -12.83 1.67
N GLN A 60 -18.07 -13.98 1.01
CA GLN A 60 -17.96 -15.30 1.66
C GLN A 60 -16.57 -15.50 2.28
N GLU A 61 -15.50 -15.23 1.53
CA GLU A 61 -14.13 -15.37 2.04
C GLU A 61 -13.82 -14.39 3.18
N TRP A 62 -14.33 -13.14 3.11
CA TRP A 62 -14.21 -12.18 4.21
C TRP A 62 -14.94 -12.66 5.46
N GLU A 63 -16.11 -13.27 5.29
CA GLU A 63 -16.88 -13.85 6.39
C GLU A 63 -16.18 -15.04 7.03
N ASP A 64 -15.66 -15.95 6.23
CA ASP A 64 -14.93 -17.13 6.69
C ASP A 64 -13.61 -16.77 7.40
N GLN A 65 -13.05 -15.60 7.10
CA GLN A 65 -11.85 -15.07 7.75
C GLN A 65 -12.14 -14.16 8.96
N GLY A 66 -13.35 -14.23 9.50
CA GLY A 66 -13.69 -13.60 10.78
C GLY A 66 -14.17 -12.15 10.68
N LYS A 67 -14.55 -11.68 9.48
CA LYS A 67 -15.28 -10.41 9.28
C LYS A 67 -14.54 -9.17 9.80
N GLN A 68 -13.21 -9.16 9.70
CA GLN A 68 -12.41 -8.05 10.19
C GLN A 68 -12.81 -6.74 9.50
N SER A 69 -12.96 -5.69 10.30
CA SER A 69 -13.14 -4.35 9.78
C SER A 69 -11.81 -3.78 9.27
N ILE A 70 -11.87 -2.71 8.49
CA ILE A 70 -10.66 -2.00 8.06
C ILE A 70 -9.84 -1.45 9.24
N TYR A 71 -10.49 -1.17 10.38
CA TYR A 71 -9.81 -0.69 11.58
C TYR A 71 -9.02 -1.80 12.26
N ASP A 72 -9.55 -3.02 12.27
CA ASP A 72 -8.86 -4.19 12.84
C ASP A 72 -7.58 -4.47 12.04
N LEU A 73 -7.69 -4.49 10.72
CA LEU A 73 -6.54 -4.67 9.81
C LEU A 73 -5.51 -3.53 9.96
N ALA A 74 -5.97 -2.29 10.09
CA ALA A 74 -5.09 -1.15 10.30
C ALA A 74 -4.35 -1.24 11.64
N HIS A 75 -5.02 -1.70 12.70
CA HIS A 75 -4.41 -1.88 14.01
C HIS A 75 -3.37 -3.00 14.00
N GLU A 76 -3.67 -4.13 13.36
CA GLU A 76 -2.72 -5.24 13.19
C GLU A 76 -1.46 -4.79 12.44
N LYS A 77 -1.65 -4.09 11.31
CA LYS A 77 -0.54 -3.55 10.52
C LYS A 77 0.30 -2.54 11.31
N LEU A 78 -0.34 -1.66 12.08
CA LEU A 78 0.34 -0.71 12.96
C LEU A 78 1.20 -1.43 14.01
N ASN A 79 0.63 -2.43 14.68
CA ASN A 79 1.36 -3.21 15.68
C ASN A 79 2.58 -3.91 15.07
N GLY A 80 2.42 -4.50 13.88
CA GLY A 80 3.54 -5.10 13.13
C GLY A 80 4.65 -4.11 12.81
N MET A 81 4.30 -2.92 12.32
CA MET A 81 5.26 -1.84 12.01
C MET A 81 5.98 -1.35 13.28
N MET A 82 5.22 -1.01 14.31
CA MET A 82 5.76 -0.45 15.55
C MET A 82 6.56 -1.46 16.37
N LYS A 83 6.42 -2.77 16.12
CA LYS A 83 7.23 -3.79 16.78
C LYS A 83 8.67 -3.84 16.26
N ASN A 84 8.86 -3.65 14.97
CA ASN A 84 10.12 -3.98 14.29
C ASN A 84 10.82 -2.79 13.63
N TYR A 85 10.11 -1.68 13.37
CA TYR A 85 10.64 -0.57 12.58
C TYR A 85 10.89 0.67 13.43
N TYR A 86 12.17 0.89 13.75
CA TYR A 86 12.67 2.04 14.51
C TYR A 86 13.78 2.75 13.74
N PRO A 87 13.45 3.58 12.75
CA PRO A 87 14.45 4.23 11.92
C PRO A 87 15.19 5.31 12.71
N ASN A 88 16.50 5.38 12.50
CA ASN A 88 17.34 6.40 13.10
C ASN A 88 17.67 7.50 12.08
N TYR A 89 16.73 8.42 11.88
CA TYR A 89 16.88 9.53 10.91
C TYR A 89 17.63 10.73 11.46
N ILE A 90 17.61 10.93 12.79
CA ILE A 90 18.17 12.11 13.46
C ILE A 90 19.31 11.63 14.35
N ASP A 91 20.49 12.21 14.19
CA ASP A 91 21.63 11.89 15.05
C ASP A 91 21.37 12.32 16.50
N SER A 92 22.06 11.67 17.44
CA SER A 92 21.83 11.87 18.88
C SER A 92 22.07 13.31 19.33
N LYS A 93 23.04 14.02 18.75
CA LYS A 93 23.36 15.40 19.12
C LYS A 93 22.27 16.36 18.65
N THR A 94 21.72 16.13 17.47
CA THR A 94 20.58 16.90 16.95
C THR A 94 19.31 16.62 17.77
N ASP A 95 19.01 15.37 18.10
CA ASP A 95 17.87 15.01 18.97
C ASP A 95 17.96 15.68 20.36
N GLU A 96 19.15 15.69 20.97
CA GLU A 96 19.37 16.37 22.26
C GLU A 96 19.13 17.87 22.18
N LYS A 97 19.63 18.52 21.13
CA LYS A 97 19.41 19.95 20.91
C LYS A 97 17.92 20.27 20.73
N ILE A 98 17.19 19.45 19.97
CA ILE A 98 15.75 19.59 19.77
C ILE A 98 15.02 19.44 21.12
N ARG A 99 15.34 18.41 21.91
CA ARG A 99 14.73 18.16 23.23
C ARG A 99 15.06 19.22 24.27
N SER A 100 16.19 19.89 24.16
CA SER A 100 16.52 21.04 25.01
C SER A 100 15.68 22.28 24.67
N ASN A 101 15.31 22.46 23.40
CA ASN A 101 14.59 23.65 22.92
C ASN A 101 13.06 23.51 23.03
N PHE A 102 12.54 22.28 23.08
CA PHE A 102 11.09 22.01 23.06
C PHE A 102 10.67 21.05 24.18
N PRO A 103 9.47 21.21 24.77
CA PRO A 103 8.99 20.36 25.86
C PRO A 103 8.50 18.98 25.35
N ILE A 104 9.41 18.18 24.81
CA ILE A 104 9.09 16.86 24.25
C ILE A 104 8.81 15.85 25.37
N LYS A 105 7.57 15.35 25.42
CA LYS A 105 7.13 14.35 26.41
C LYS A 105 7.37 12.89 26.00
N LEU A 106 7.75 12.66 24.75
CA LEU A 106 8.07 11.33 24.23
C LEU A 106 9.43 10.86 24.75
N SER A 107 9.50 9.78 25.52
CA SER A 107 10.78 9.24 26.00
C SER A 107 11.60 8.60 24.87
N LYS A 108 12.93 8.58 25.00
CA LYS A 108 13.83 7.95 24.02
C LYS A 108 13.59 6.44 23.88
N ASP A 109 13.11 5.78 24.94
CA ASP A 109 12.81 4.34 24.91
C ASP A 109 11.65 3.99 23.97
N ARG A 110 10.73 4.93 23.75
CA ARG A 110 9.62 4.79 22.78
C ARG A 110 10.08 4.85 21.32
N MET A 111 11.33 5.25 21.09
CA MET A 111 11.97 5.30 19.76
C MET A 111 12.86 4.08 19.50
N LYS A 112 12.81 3.06 20.37
CA LYS A 112 13.51 1.79 20.25
C LYS A 112 12.53 0.63 20.48
N PRO A 113 12.87 -0.62 20.10
CA PRO A 113 12.06 -1.77 20.44
C PRO A 113 11.67 -1.79 21.92
N ASN A 114 10.37 -1.84 22.19
CA ASN A 114 9.81 -1.73 23.52
C ASN A 114 8.58 -2.65 23.67
N SER A 115 8.16 -2.88 24.91
CA SER A 115 7.04 -3.77 25.24
C SER A 115 5.65 -3.14 25.11
N HIS A 116 5.58 -1.88 24.67
CA HIS A 116 4.31 -1.17 24.49
C HIS A 116 3.53 -1.70 23.27
N TRP A 117 4.26 -2.06 22.21
CA TRP A 117 3.73 -2.70 21.02
C TRP A 117 4.04 -4.20 21.11
N LYS A 118 3.03 -5.02 21.46
CA LYS A 118 3.17 -6.48 21.58
C LYS A 118 2.79 -7.18 20.29
#